data_AF-A0A4Q3RSM8-F1
#
_entry.id   AF-A0A4Q3RSM8-F1
#
_cell.length_a   1.000
_cell.length_b   1.000
_cell.length_c   1.000
_cell.angle_alpha   90.00
_cell.angle_beta   90.00
_cell.angle_gamma   90.00
#
_symmetry.space_group_name_H-M   'P 1'
#
loop_
_entity.id
_entity.type
_entity.pdbx_description
1 polymer ?
#
loop_
_entity_poly.entity_id
_entity_poly.type
_entity_poly.pdbx_seq_one_letter_code
_entity_poly.pdbx_strand_id
1 'polypeptide(L)'
;GFDALRQEFDFIIILPSAHKLIKDFSHHPSPATFAQYKTTQVSSLIALLISRTKSTIIYTNYQELDDGVFGNFANKTDQSFLFQLRSLNLELMKLAQIHPGFFIADAQRLYNMFGTEFSFDPKLYVHADLVFSLDFLAALAQSTIQIITAIQGNLCKAVVVDLDNTMWGGIIGDDGIENIQIGDLGLGKAFTGLQNWLLSLKNRGIILAVCSKNTDGIAREVFEKHPGMTLRMSDISVFVANWETKVDNIRHIRSVLNIGFDSMVFLDDNPFERNIVRQNVPGILVPELPDDPAEYLFYLRSLNLFEVASISSEDGNRTRQYQEEASRMELQKSFTNESEFLAGLNMRAVIGPVDSFTCPRVAQLTQRSNQFNLRTIRYTDDEIRRIMVNPDFYTLTISLSDIYGDYGLISAVILEQM
;
A
#
# COMPACT_ATOMS: atom_id res chain seq x y z
N GLY A 1 19.66 -29.89 7.95
CA GLY A 1 20.62 -29.55 9.01
C GLY A 1 20.48 -28.08 9.31
N PHE A 2 20.27 -27.71 10.57
CA PHE A 2 20.00 -26.35 11.02
C PHE A 2 21.29 -25.58 11.42
N ASP A 3 22.40 -25.77 10.70
CA ASP A 3 23.65 -25.04 10.96
C ASP A 3 23.58 -23.56 10.53
N ALA A 4 22.55 -23.16 9.79
CA ALA A 4 22.31 -21.77 9.42
C ALA A 4 21.94 -20.86 10.61
N LEU A 5 21.46 -21.41 11.74
CA LEU A 5 20.97 -20.62 12.88
C LEU A 5 22.08 -19.97 13.75
N ARG A 6 23.35 -20.02 13.33
CA ARG A 6 24.44 -19.27 14.00
C ARG A 6 24.63 -17.86 13.45
N GLN A 7 24.06 -17.55 12.29
CA GLN A 7 24.04 -16.20 11.71
C GLN A 7 22.68 -15.56 11.99
N GLU A 8 22.68 -14.31 12.45
CA GLU A 8 21.46 -13.51 12.56
C GLU A 8 21.08 -13.02 11.15
N PHE A 9 19.92 -13.47 10.65
CA PHE A 9 19.35 -13.01 9.39
C PHE A 9 18.18 -12.07 9.69
N ASP A 10 18.03 -10.98 8.94
CA ASP A 10 16.87 -10.09 9.06
C ASP A 10 15.59 -10.74 8.49
N PHE A 11 15.75 -11.55 7.43
CA PHE A 11 14.65 -12.21 6.72
C PHE A 11 14.94 -13.70 6.49
N ILE A 12 13.91 -14.53 6.63
CA ILE A 12 13.94 -15.95 6.27
C ILE A 12 12.90 -16.18 5.18
N ILE A 13 13.35 -16.60 4.01
CA ILE A 13 12.48 -16.90 2.87
C ILE A 13 12.28 -18.41 2.76
N ILE A 14 11.03 -18.85 2.77
CA ILE A 14 10.65 -20.26 2.65
C ILE A 14 9.85 -20.44 1.37
N LEU A 15 10.39 -21.24 0.45
CA LEU A 15 9.86 -21.49 -0.88
C LEU A 15 9.40 -22.95 -1.02
N PRO A 16 8.24 -23.33 -0.46
CA PRO A 16 7.66 -24.63 -0.76
C PRO A 16 7.15 -24.70 -2.21
N SER A 17 6.79 -25.89 -2.69
CA SER A 17 6.20 -26.04 -4.02
C SER A 17 5.06 -27.06 -4.04
N ALA A 18 4.03 -26.79 -4.85
CA ALA A 18 2.89 -27.70 -5.00
C ALA A 18 3.31 -29.07 -5.60
N HIS A 19 4.33 -29.11 -6.46
CA HIS A 19 4.85 -30.36 -7.05
C HIS A 19 5.56 -31.26 -6.03
N LYS A 20 6.15 -30.71 -4.97
CA LYS A 20 6.63 -31.53 -3.83
C LYS A 20 5.45 -31.92 -2.93
N LEU A 21 4.49 -31.01 -2.78
CA LEU A 21 3.32 -31.23 -1.94
C LEU A 21 2.41 -32.37 -2.44
N ILE A 22 2.22 -32.51 -3.76
CA ILE A 22 1.42 -33.60 -4.34
C ILE A 22 2.03 -34.98 -4.05
N LYS A 23 3.37 -35.07 -4.02
CA LYS A 23 4.07 -36.29 -3.62
C LYS A 23 3.83 -36.59 -2.15
N ASP A 24 3.87 -35.59 -1.28
CA ASP A 24 3.55 -35.80 0.14
C ASP A 24 2.09 -36.23 0.33
N PHE A 25 1.18 -35.63 -0.44
CA PHE A 25 -0.24 -35.96 -0.44
C PHE A 25 -0.50 -37.41 -0.82
N SER A 26 0.14 -37.91 -1.88
CA SER A 26 -0.04 -39.29 -2.34
C SER A 26 0.39 -40.35 -1.32
N HIS A 27 1.26 -40.00 -0.38
CA HIS A 27 1.72 -40.89 0.70
C HIS A 27 1.00 -40.63 2.03
N HIS A 28 0.14 -39.61 2.12
CA HIS A 28 -0.57 -39.28 3.35
C HIS A 28 -1.71 -40.26 3.59
N PRO A 29 -1.79 -40.91 4.76
CA PRO A 29 -2.75 -41.99 5.01
C PRO A 29 -4.22 -41.55 5.01
N SER A 30 -4.49 -40.25 5.16
CA SER A 30 -5.86 -39.72 5.20
C SER A 30 -5.97 -38.41 4.41
N PRO A 31 -6.22 -38.48 3.09
CA PRO A 31 -6.22 -37.31 2.20
C PRO A 31 -7.08 -36.13 2.69
N ALA A 32 -8.27 -36.40 3.24
CA ALA A 32 -9.15 -35.38 3.81
C ALA A 32 -8.55 -34.51 4.93
N THR A 33 -7.48 -34.97 5.59
CA THR A 33 -6.82 -34.26 6.70
C THR A 33 -5.52 -33.59 6.29
N PHE A 34 -5.13 -33.67 5.01
CA PHE A 34 -3.80 -33.29 4.56
C PHE A 34 -3.48 -31.81 4.75
N ALA A 35 -4.43 -30.92 4.42
CA ALA A 35 -4.28 -29.49 4.61
C ALA A 35 -4.03 -29.16 6.08
N GLN A 36 -4.83 -29.71 6.99
CA GLN A 36 -4.67 -29.48 8.43
C GLN A 36 -3.33 -30.00 8.94
N TYR A 37 -2.90 -31.18 8.47
CA TYR A 37 -1.58 -31.74 8.78
C TYR A 37 -0.45 -30.78 8.34
N LYS A 38 -0.51 -30.27 7.10
CA LYS A 38 0.49 -29.34 6.57
C LYS A 38 0.46 -27.97 7.24
N THR A 39 -0.72 -27.43 7.52
CA THR A 39 -0.89 -26.20 8.31
C THR A 39 -0.24 -26.34 9.68
N THR A 40 -0.42 -27.48 10.35
CA THR A 40 0.18 -27.75 11.67
C THR A 40 1.72 -27.78 11.58
N GLN A 41 2.27 -28.37 10.52
CA GLN A 41 3.72 -28.37 10.29
C GLN A 41 4.26 -26.95 10.07
N VAL A 42 3.59 -26.15 9.24
CA VAL A 42 3.98 -24.77 8.96
C VAL A 42 3.87 -23.91 10.22
N SER A 43 2.76 -24.00 10.95
CA SER A 43 2.57 -23.29 12.22
C SER A 43 3.66 -23.65 13.24
N SER A 44 4.01 -24.93 13.37
CA SER A 44 5.08 -25.39 14.26
C SER A 44 6.45 -24.85 13.84
N LEU A 45 6.73 -24.80 12.52
CA LEU A 45 7.95 -24.21 11.98
C LEU A 45 8.03 -22.71 12.26
N ILE A 46 6.94 -21.97 12.04
CA ILE A 46 6.85 -20.53 12.33
C ILE A 46 7.10 -20.28 13.82
N ALA A 47 6.42 -21.03 14.71
CA ALA A 47 6.61 -20.90 16.15
C ALA A 47 8.06 -21.17 16.57
N LEU A 48 8.70 -22.19 15.99
CA LEU A 48 10.11 -22.50 16.24
C LEU A 48 11.03 -21.37 15.79
N LEU A 49 10.83 -20.83 14.59
CA LEU A 49 11.66 -19.75 14.03
C LEU A 49 11.50 -18.46 14.84
N ILE A 50 10.27 -18.09 15.19
CA ILE A 50 9.98 -16.92 16.05
C ILE A 50 10.62 -17.11 17.44
N SER A 51 10.61 -18.33 17.99
CA SER A 51 11.22 -18.59 19.32
C SER A 51 12.75 -18.49 19.33
N ARG A 52 13.40 -18.59 18.17
CA ARG A 52 14.87 -18.70 18.05
C ARG A 52 15.51 -17.53 17.32
N THR A 53 14.73 -16.71 16.63
CA THR A 53 15.24 -15.63 15.77
C THR A 53 14.34 -14.40 15.88
N LYS A 54 14.89 -13.23 15.55
CA LYS A 54 14.11 -11.99 15.38
C LYS A 54 13.75 -11.75 13.91
N SER A 55 14.00 -12.74 13.04
CA SER A 55 13.85 -12.62 11.60
C SER A 55 12.39 -12.50 11.20
N THR A 56 12.12 -11.69 10.19
CA THR A 56 10.82 -11.71 9.52
C THR A 56 10.75 -12.91 8.57
N ILE A 57 9.65 -13.66 8.62
CA ILE A 57 9.47 -14.85 7.80
C ILE A 57 8.64 -14.48 6.59
N ILE A 58 9.15 -14.75 5.39
CA ILE A 58 8.40 -14.62 4.14
C ILE A 58 8.22 -16.02 3.56
N TYR A 59 6.98 -16.44 3.40
CA TYR A 59 6.62 -17.77 2.96
C TYR A 59 5.84 -17.69 1.67
N THR A 60 6.26 -18.43 0.63
CA THR A 60 5.46 -18.47 -0.59
C THR A 60 4.30 -19.42 -0.41
N ASN A 61 3.07 -18.96 -0.68
CA ASN A 61 1.94 -19.88 -0.76
C ASN A 61 2.10 -20.82 -1.98
N TYR A 62 1.16 -21.74 -2.16
CA TYR A 62 1.28 -22.77 -3.19
C TYR A 62 0.53 -22.38 -4.45
N GLN A 63 1.20 -22.50 -5.60
CA GLN A 63 0.52 -22.45 -6.89
C GLN A 63 -0.50 -23.59 -6.99
N GLU A 64 -1.66 -23.30 -7.57
CA GLU A 64 -2.72 -24.27 -7.77
C GLU A 64 -2.30 -25.27 -8.83
N LEU A 65 -2.22 -26.53 -8.44
CA LEU A 65 -1.89 -27.64 -9.31
C LEU A 65 -3.05 -28.62 -9.24
N ASP A 66 -3.79 -28.73 -10.35
CA ASP A 66 -4.82 -29.75 -10.52
C ASP A 66 -4.15 -31.05 -11.01
N ASP A 67 -4.33 -32.13 -10.24
CA ASP A 67 -3.82 -33.45 -10.58
C ASP A 67 -4.72 -34.18 -11.61
N GLY A 68 -5.89 -33.61 -11.92
CA GLY A 68 -6.84 -34.13 -12.90
C GLY A 68 -7.57 -35.40 -12.45
N VAL A 69 -7.40 -35.85 -11.20
CA VAL A 69 -7.94 -37.14 -10.74
C VAL A 69 -9.47 -37.10 -10.60
N PHE A 70 -10.00 -35.99 -10.10
CA PHE A 70 -11.45 -35.83 -9.85
C PHE A 70 -12.12 -34.81 -10.79
N GLY A 71 -11.35 -34.11 -11.63
CA GLY A 71 -11.83 -32.99 -12.44
C GLY A 71 -12.63 -31.98 -11.59
N ASN A 72 -13.74 -31.46 -12.13
CA ASN A 72 -14.59 -30.52 -11.39
C ASN A 72 -15.16 -31.09 -10.07
N PHE A 73 -15.27 -32.41 -9.93
CA PHE A 73 -15.73 -33.04 -8.68
C PHE A 73 -14.73 -32.87 -7.53
N ALA A 74 -13.47 -32.53 -7.81
CA ALA A 74 -12.47 -32.19 -6.78
C ALA A 74 -13.00 -31.13 -5.80
N ASN A 75 -13.78 -30.16 -6.29
CA ASN A 75 -14.41 -29.11 -5.47
C ASN A 75 -15.46 -29.61 -4.47
N LYS A 76 -15.95 -30.84 -4.63
CA LYS A 76 -16.99 -31.45 -3.79
C LYS A 76 -16.45 -32.53 -2.85
N THR A 77 -15.17 -32.88 -2.96
CA THR A 77 -14.56 -33.93 -2.13
C THR A 77 -13.29 -33.43 -1.46
N ASP A 78 -13.29 -33.52 -0.14
CA ASP A 78 -12.13 -33.25 0.70
C ASP A 78 -10.98 -34.25 0.47
N GLN A 79 -11.23 -35.38 -0.19
CA GLN A 79 -10.21 -36.36 -0.54
C GLN A 79 -9.37 -35.94 -1.76
N SER A 80 -9.70 -34.86 -2.46
CA SER A 80 -8.92 -34.40 -3.62
C SER A 80 -7.74 -33.53 -3.23
N PHE A 81 -6.64 -33.64 -3.99
CA PHE A 81 -5.47 -32.78 -3.79
C PHE A 81 -5.83 -31.31 -3.96
N LEU A 82 -6.59 -30.97 -5.02
CA LEU A 82 -7.00 -29.60 -5.31
C LEU A 82 -7.79 -28.96 -4.17
N PHE A 83 -8.72 -29.69 -3.55
CA PHE A 83 -9.46 -29.21 -2.38
C PHE A 83 -8.49 -28.92 -1.23
N GLN A 84 -7.63 -29.87 -0.89
CA GLN A 84 -6.69 -29.73 0.22
C GLN A 84 -5.65 -28.62 -0.01
N LEU A 85 -5.20 -28.42 -1.24
CA LEU A 85 -4.28 -27.36 -1.62
C LEU A 85 -4.91 -25.97 -1.41
N ARG A 86 -6.16 -25.79 -1.86
CA ARG A 86 -6.92 -24.55 -1.65
C ARG A 86 -7.21 -24.31 -0.18
N SER A 87 -7.58 -25.35 0.57
CA SER A 87 -7.75 -25.26 2.02
C SER A 87 -6.45 -24.86 2.72
N LEU A 88 -5.30 -25.43 2.32
CA LEU A 88 -4.00 -25.08 2.88
C LEU A 88 -3.65 -23.61 2.62
N ASN A 89 -3.84 -23.10 1.39
CA ASN A 89 -3.61 -21.69 1.07
C ASN A 89 -4.48 -20.76 1.92
N LEU A 90 -5.75 -21.11 2.15
CA LEU A 90 -6.63 -20.35 3.05
C LEU A 90 -6.11 -20.35 4.49
N GLU A 91 -5.68 -21.50 5.01
CA GLU A 91 -5.14 -21.60 6.36
C GLU A 91 -3.81 -20.84 6.52
N LEU A 92 -2.96 -20.79 5.49
CA LEU A 92 -1.76 -19.95 5.50
C LEU A 92 -2.12 -18.47 5.65
N MET A 93 -3.14 -17.98 4.94
CA MET A 93 -3.61 -16.60 5.08
C MET A 93 -4.09 -16.30 6.50
N LYS A 94 -4.79 -17.25 7.13
CA LYS A 94 -5.20 -17.12 8.55
C LYS A 94 -4.00 -17.09 9.49
N LEU A 95 -2.96 -17.90 9.25
CA LEU A 95 -1.72 -17.85 10.03
C LEU A 95 -1.01 -16.50 9.93
N ALA A 96 -0.99 -15.87 8.75
CA ALA A 96 -0.41 -14.53 8.55
C ALA A 96 -1.15 -13.43 9.32
N GLN A 97 -2.45 -13.58 9.57
CA GLN A 97 -3.20 -12.65 10.42
C GLN A 97 -2.83 -12.79 11.90
N ILE A 98 -2.46 -13.99 12.34
CA ILE A 98 -2.14 -14.29 13.74
C ILE A 98 -0.69 -13.88 14.07
N HIS A 99 0.23 -13.96 13.11
CA HIS A 99 1.65 -13.73 13.31
C HIS A 99 2.15 -12.50 12.54
N PRO A 100 2.34 -11.33 13.18
CA PRO A 100 2.76 -10.10 12.50
C PRO A 100 4.10 -10.18 11.75
N GLY A 101 5.00 -11.07 12.17
CA GLY A 101 6.28 -11.31 11.50
C GLY A 101 6.24 -12.39 10.42
N PHE A 102 5.05 -12.86 10.01
CA PHE A 102 4.85 -13.88 8.99
C PHE A 102 4.11 -13.30 7.78
N PHE A 103 4.81 -13.18 6.67
CA PHE A 103 4.30 -12.62 5.42
C PHE A 103 4.16 -13.70 4.36
N ILE A 104 3.16 -13.55 3.49
CA ILE A 104 2.97 -14.41 2.34
C ILE A 104 3.46 -13.71 1.07
N ALA A 105 4.43 -14.30 0.40
CA ALA A 105 4.73 -13.97 -0.99
C ALA A 105 3.79 -14.79 -1.89
N ASP A 106 2.76 -14.17 -2.46
CA ASP A 106 1.66 -14.86 -3.13
C ASP A 106 2.07 -15.41 -4.51
N ALA A 107 2.68 -16.59 -4.52
CA ALA A 107 3.05 -17.31 -5.73
C ALA A 107 1.82 -17.72 -6.55
N GLN A 108 0.68 -18.02 -5.91
CA GLN A 108 -0.56 -18.35 -6.62
C GLN A 108 -1.09 -17.16 -7.43
N ARG A 109 -1.04 -15.95 -6.87
CA ARG A 109 -1.39 -14.72 -7.60
C ARG A 109 -0.52 -14.54 -8.84
N LEU A 110 0.80 -14.73 -8.71
CA LEU A 110 1.71 -14.64 -9.85
C LEU A 110 1.44 -15.74 -10.88
N TYR A 111 1.16 -16.95 -10.43
CA TYR A 111 0.82 -18.07 -11.31
C TYR A 111 -0.44 -17.80 -12.12
N ASN A 112 -1.48 -17.20 -11.52
CA ASN A 112 -2.69 -16.79 -12.23
C ASN A 112 -2.44 -15.68 -13.26
N MET A 113 -1.46 -14.81 -13.00
CA MET A 113 -1.12 -13.71 -13.89
C MET A 113 -0.31 -14.16 -15.11
N PHE A 114 0.67 -15.05 -14.91
CA PHE A 114 1.57 -15.49 -15.98
C PHE A 114 1.17 -16.82 -16.64
N GLY A 115 0.38 -17.64 -15.96
CA GLY A 115 -0.03 -18.96 -16.43
C GLY A 115 1.05 -20.04 -16.33
N THR A 116 0.65 -21.29 -16.58
CA THR A 116 1.51 -22.47 -16.45
C THR A 116 2.74 -22.44 -17.36
N GLU A 117 2.57 -22.04 -18.62
CA GLU A 117 3.65 -22.10 -19.63
C GLU A 117 4.81 -21.17 -19.29
N PHE A 118 4.52 -19.99 -18.75
CA PHE A 118 5.55 -19.08 -18.24
C PHE A 118 6.12 -19.58 -16.92
N SER A 119 5.29 -20.18 -16.06
CA SER A 119 5.65 -20.46 -14.66
C SER A 119 6.46 -21.75 -14.47
N PHE A 120 6.31 -22.73 -15.36
CA PHE A 120 6.85 -24.07 -15.20
C PHE A 120 7.46 -24.61 -16.50
N ASP A 121 8.72 -25.04 -16.42
CA ASP A 121 9.37 -25.79 -17.50
C ASP A 121 9.50 -27.28 -17.09
N PRO A 122 8.77 -28.20 -17.76
CA PRO A 122 8.83 -29.62 -17.43
C PRO A 122 10.21 -30.23 -17.67
N LYS A 123 11.00 -29.72 -18.62
CA LYS A 123 12.35 -30.22 -18.90
C LYS A 123 13.29 -29.87 -17.75
N LEU A 124 13.25 -28.62 -17.28
CA LEU A 124 14.05 -28.19 -16.13
C LEU A 124 13.65 -28.94 -14.85
N TYR A 125 12.36 -29.18 -14.65
CA TYR A 125 11.90 -29.96 -13.51
C TYR A 125 12.43 -31.40 -13.55
N VAL A 126 12.26 -32.11 -14.67
CA VAL A 126 12.68 -33.52 -14.79
C VAL A 126 14.20 -33.67 -14.70
N HIS A 127 14.98 -32.73 -15.25
CA HIS A 127 16.43 -32.85 -15.32
C HIS A 127 17.17 -32.21 -14.13
N ALA A 128 16.55 -31.26 -13.41
CA ALA A 128 17.23 -30.47 -12.37
C ALA A 128 16.39 -30.23 -11.09
N ASP A 129 15.21 -30.84 -10.94
CA ASP A 129 14.28 -30.64 -9.80
C ASP A 129 13.88 -29.16 -9.60
N LEU A 130 13.97 -28.35 -10.66
CA LEU A 130 13.57 -26.94 -10.65
C LEU A 130 12.06 -26.84 -10.91
N VAL A 131 11.34 -26.40 -9.88
CA VAL A 131 9.87 -26.40 -9.85
C VAL A 131 9.24 -25.16 -10.49
N PHE A 132 10.06 -24.17 -10.78
CA PHE A 132 9.68 -22.90 -11.40
C PHE A 132 10.64 -22.62 -12.56
N SER A 133 10.13 -22.01 -13.62
CA SER A 133 10.98 -21.44 -14.67
C SER A 133 11.86 -20.32 -14.11
N LEU A 134 12.94 -20.00 -14.81
CA LEU A 134 13.83 -18.90 -14.39
C LEU A 134 13.12 -17.54 -14.43
N ASP A 135 12.25 -17.31 -15.42
CA ASP A 135 11.50 -16.06 -15.56
C ASP A 135 10.46 -15.90 -14.43
N PHE A 136 9.81 -17.00 -14.03
CA PHE A 136 8.89 -16.97 -12.90
C PHE A 136 9.60 -16.77 -11.56
N LEU A 137 10.79 -17.37 -11.38
CA LEU A 137 11.62 -17.11 -10.21
C LEU A 137 12.01 -15.62 -10.12
N ALA A 138 12.29 -14.96 -11.24
CA ALA A 138 12.56 -13.53 -11.26
C ALA A 138 11.33 -12.71 -10.81
N ALA A 139 10.13 -13.05 -11.30
CA ALA A 139 8.89 -12.41 -10.87
C ALA A 139 8.58 -12.63 -9.38
N LEU A 140 8.79 -13.85 -8.89
CA LEU A 140 8.59 -14.20 -7.48
C LEU A 140 9.61 -13.52 -6.57
N ALA A 141 10.87 -13.41 -7.01
CA ALA A 141 11.91 -12.66 -6.32
C ALA A 141 11.54 -11.17 -6.23
N GLN A 142 11.06 -10.57 -7.34
CA GLN A 142 10.60 -9.19 -7.35
C GLN A 142 9.45 -8.97 -6.36
N SER A 143 8.44 -9.85 -6.35
CA SER A 143 7.33 -9.78 -5.38
C SER A 143 7.81 -9.93 -3.93
N THR A 144 8.82 -10.77 -3.69
CA THR A 144 9.42 -10.95 -2.35
C THR A 144 10.19 -9.71 -1.92
N ILE A 145 10.95 -9.09 -2.83
CA ILE A 145 11.69 -7.85 -2.57
C ILE A 145 10.72 -6.70 -2.25
N GLN A 146 9.56 -6.63 -2.92
CA GLN A 146 8.55 -5.62 -2.62
C GLN A 146 8.05 -5.74 -1.17
N ILE A 147 7.83 -6.96 -0.66
CA ILE A 147 7.48 -7.18 0.76
C ILE A 147 8.60 -6.71 1.68
N ILE A 148 9.86 -7.07 1.39
CA ILE A 148 11.02 -6.63 2.19
C ILE A 148 11.13 -5.10 2.21
N THR A 149 10.98 -4.47 1.06
CA THR A 149 11.06 -3.02 0.87
C THR A 149 9.93 -2.31 1.65
N ALA A 150 8.72 -2.88 1.61
CA ALA A 150 7.58 -2.41 2.37
C ALA A 150 7.80 -2.50 3.89
N ILE A 151 8.39 -3.60 4.37
CA ILE A 151 8.75 -3.80 5.79
C ILE A 151 9.81 -2.78 6.23
N GLN A 152 10.75 -2.44 5.35
CA GLN A 152 11.77 -1.43 5.59
C GLN A 152 11.24 0.02 5.55
N GLY A 153 9.94 0.23 5.26
CA GLY A 153 9.27 1.52 5.29
C GLY A 153 9.29 2.30 3.96
N ASN A 154 9.83 1.70 2.91
CA ASN A 154 9.84 2.26 1.56
C ASN A 154 8.52 1.89 0.87
N LEU A 155 7.54 2.78 0.99
CA LEU A 155 6.15 2.55 0.58
C LEU A 155 5.67 3.66 -0.34
N CYS A 156 4.90 3.30 -1.37
CA CYS A 156 4.11 4.29 -2.09
C CYS A 156 2.93 4.75 -1.22
N LYS A 157 2.83 6.05 -1.00
CA LYS A 157 1.86 6.71 -0.13
C LYS A 157 0.85 7.57 -0.88
N ALA A 158 1.18 7.98 -2.11
CA ALA A 158 0.30 8.83 -2.91
C ALA A 158 0.27 8.44 -4.39
N VAL A 159 -0.88 8.66 -5.01
CA VAL A 159 -1.06 8.65 -6.45
C VAL A 159 -1.37 10.07 -6.90
N VAL A 160 -0.55 10.58 -7.81
CA VAL A 160 -0.81 11.79 -8.58
C VAL A 160 -1.33 11.35 -9.93
N VAL A 161 -2.52 11.81 -10.32
CA VAL A 161 -3.20 11.33 -11.54
C VAL A 161 -3.57 12.51 -12.44
N ASP A 162 -3.38 12.32 -13.75
CA ASP A 162 -3.99 13.20 -14.76
C ASP A 162 -5.51 12.99 -14.86
N LEU A 163 -6.20 13.78 -15.68
CA LEU A 163 -7.64 13.71 -15.87
C LEU A 163 -8.03 13.24 -17.27
N ASP A 164 -7.83 14.08 -18.28
CA ASP A 164 -8.24 13.78 -19.66
C ASP A 164 -7.49 12.54 -20.18
N ASN A 165 -8.22 11.63 -20.82
CA ASN A 165 -7.75 10.30 -21.27
C ASN A 165 -7.10 9.40 -20.21
N THR A 166 -7.09 9.80 -18.94
CA THR A 166 -6.55 9.02 -17.82
C THR A 166 -7.66 8.59 -16.86
N MET A 167 -8.47 9.54 -16.37
CA MET A 167 -9.58 9.31 -15.43
C MET A 167 -10.94 9.23 -16.10
N TRP A 168 -11.05 9.74 -17.33
CA TRP A 168 -12.16 9.59 -18.26
C TRP A 168 -11.60 9.64 -19.68
N GLY A 169 -12.36 9.17 -20.67
CA GLY A 169 -11.97 9.30 -22.07
C GLY A 169 -12.44 10.62 -22.67
N GLY A 170 -11.61 11.23 -23.51
CA GLY A 170 -11.90 12.54 -24.10
C GLY A 170 -11.26 13.70 -23.34
N ILE A 171 -11.41 14.90 -23.90
CA ILE A 171 -10.85 16.15 -23.38
C ILE A 171 -12.01 17.03 -22.92
N ILE A 172 -12.15 17.24 -21.61
CA ILE A 172 -13.33 17.93 -21.04
C ILE A 172 -13.52 19.35 -21.59
N GLY A 173 -12.42 20.05 -21.91
CA GLY A 173 -12.47 21.40 -22.48
C GLY A 173 -13.07 21.46 -23.89
N ASP A 174 -12.92 20.38 -24.65
CA ASP A 174 -13.36 20.30 -26.06
C ASP A 174 -14.70 19.56 -26.19
N ASP A 175 -14.82 18.43 -25.49
CA ASP A 175 -15.96 17.52 -25.58
C ASP A 175 -17.14 17.97 -24.69
N GLY A 176 -16.84 18.64 -23.58
CA GLY A 176 -17.81 19.00 -22.55
C GLY A 176 -18.26 17.82 -21.68
N ILE A 177 -18.84 18.15 -20.52
CA ILE A 177 -19.16 17.18 -19.45
C ILE A 177 -20.11 16.06 -19.90
N GLU A 178 -20.97 16.29 -20.88
CA GLU A 178 -21.93 15.29 -21.35
C GLU A 178 -21.31 14.23 -22.28
N ASN A 179 -20.15 14.52 -22.88
CA ASN A 179 -19.56 13.67 -23.93
C ASN A 179 -18.28 12.94 -23.50
N ILE A 180 -17.72 13.28 -22.34
CA ILE A 180 -16.59 12.50 -21.79
C ILE A 180 -17.02 11.05 -21.51
N GLN A 181 -16.10 10.12 -21.75
CA GLN A 181 -16.38 8.69 -21.68
C GLN A 181 -16.11 8.20 -20.26
N ILE A 182 -17.19 7.99 -19.51
CA ILE A 182 -17.13 7.46 -18.15
C ILE A 182 -18.46 6.78 -17.79
N GLY A 183 -18.41 5.77 -16.92
CA GLY A 183 -19.54 4.95 -16.53
C GLY A 183 -19.47 3.53 -17.09
N ASP A 184 -20.62 2.86 -17.19
CA ASP A 184 -20.70 1.42 -17.45
C ASP A 184 -20.79 1.04 -18.94
N LEU A 185 -20.55 1.96 -19.87
CA LEU A 185 -20.71 1.71 -21.30
C LEU A 185 -19.41 2.02 -22.08
N GLY A 186 -19.16 1.23 -23.12
CA GLY A 186 -18.00 1.39 -24.01
C GLY A 186 -16.67 1.43 -23.26
N LEU A 187 -15.77 2.32 -23.71
CA LEU A 187 -14.48 2.60 -23.07
C LEU A 187 -14.62 3.26 -21.69
N GLY A 188 -15.77 3.88 -21.38
CA GLY A 188 -16.05 4.44 -20.05
C GLY A 188 -15.86 3.42 -18.92
N LYS A 189 -16.06 2.11 -19.20
CA LYS A 189 -15.84 1.03 -18.23
C LYS A 189 -14.39 0.95 -17.75
N ALA A 190 -13.43 1.21 -18.63
CA ALA A 190 -12.01 1.14 -18.30
C ALA A 190 -11.66 2.23 -17.27
N PHE A 191 -12.10 3.45 -17.53
CA PHE A 191 -11.93 4.60 -16.65
C PHE A 191 -12.65 4.45 -15.32
N THR A 192 -13.92 3.98 -15.34
CA THR A 192 -14.66 3.63 -14.11
C THR A 192 -13.93 2.56 -13.30
N GLY A 193 -13.34 1.56 -13.98
CA GLY A 193 -12.50 0.55 -13.35
C GLY A 193 -11.29 1.16 -12.64
N LEU A 194 -10.56 2.06 -13.32
CA LEU A 194 -9.42 2.77 -12.73
C LEU A 194 -9.84 3.56 -11.50
N GLN A 195 -10.94 4.32 -11.58
CA GLN A 195 -11.44 5.09 -10.44
C GLN A 195 -11.84 4.23 -9.25
N ASN A 196 -12.50 3.09 -9.48
CA ASN A 196 -12.84 2.14 -8.42
C ASN A 196 -11.59 1.58 -7.72
N TRP A 197 -10.54 1.31 -8.50
CA TRP A 197 -9.27 0.85 -7.95
C TRP A 197 -8.56 1.96 -7.14
N LEU A 198 -8.53 3.19 -7.64
CA LEU A 198 -8.00 4.35 -6.90
C LEU A 198 -8.80 4.63 -5.62
N LEU A 199 -10.13 4.54 -5.67
CA LEU A 199 -10.99 4.65 -4.48
C LEU A 199 -10.68 3.55 -3.46
N SER A 200 -10.44 2.32 -3.92
CA SER A 200 -10.02 1.22 -3.04
C SER A 200 -8.67 1.49 -2.40
N LEU A 201 -7.71 2.06 -3.12
CA LEU A 201 -6.42 2.52 -2.57
C LEU A 201 -6.62 3.63 -1.54
N LYS A 202 -7.49 4.60 -1.82
CA LYS A 202 -7.82 5.68 -0.87
C LYS A 202 -8.45 5.15 0.41
N ASN A 203 -9.36 4.18 0.32
CA ASN A 203 -10.01 3.58 1.48
C ASN A 203 -9.03 2.84 2.41
N ARG A 204 -7.85 2.46 1.91
CA ARG A 204 -6.73 1.90 2.71
C ARG A 204 -5.59 2.89 2.95
N GLY A 205 -5.85 4.20 2.81
CA GLY A 205 -4.93 5.27 3.23
C GLY A 205 -3.98 5.83 2.18
N ILE A 206 -4.09 5.42 0.91
CA ILE A 206 -3.30 6.04 -0.17
C ILE A 206 -3.89 7.41 -0.50
N ILE A 207 -3.02 8.41 -0.56
CA ILE A 207 -3.39 9.79 -0.85
C ILE A 207 -3.64 9.92 -2.36
N LEU A 208 -4.76 10.50 -2.76
CA LEU A 208 -5.02 10.82 -4.16
C LEU A 208 -4.82 12.32 -4.39
N ALA A 209 -4.08 12.68 -5.42
CA ALA A 209 -3.91 14.05 -5.89
C ALA A 209 -4.10 14.13 -7.40
N VAL A 210 -4.59 15.27 -7.87
CA VAL A 210 -4.79 15.54 -9.31
C VAL A 210 -3.70 16.49 -9.80
N CYS A 211 -3.11 16.18 -10.95
CA CYS A 211 -2.18 17.05 -11.67
C CYS A 211 -2.51 17.03 -13.16
N SER A 212 -3.31 18.01 -13.60
CA SER A 212 -3.81 18.04 -14.97
C SER A 212 -3.62 19.40 -15.65
N LYS A 213 -3.47 19.37 -16.98
CA LYS A 213 -3.44 20.57 -17.81
C LYS A 213 -4.85 20.94 -18.22
N ASN A 214 -5.53 21.67 -17.35
CA ASN A 214 -6.94 22.01 -17.52
C ASN A 214 -7.31 23.33 -16.85
N THR A 215 -8.51 23.82 -17.11
CA THR A 215 -9.10 24.92 -16.34
C THR A 215 -9.73 24.37 -15.06
N ASP A 216 -9.26 24.82 -13.89
CA ASP A 216 -9.67 24.29 -12.57
C ASP A 216 -11.18 24.10 -12.39
N GLY A 217 -11.97 25.15 -12.66
CA GLY A 217 -13.43 25.09 -12.52
C GLY A 217 -14.10 24.04 -13.42
N ILE A 218 -13.62 23.89 -14.66
CA ILE A 218 -14.15 22.91 -15.63
C ILE A 218 -13.81 21.49 -15.17
N ALA A 219 -12.57 21.26 -14.75
CA ALA A 219 -12.12 19.97 -14.27
C ALA A 219 -12.86 19.53 -12.99
N ARG A 220 -13.07 20.44 -12.03
CA ARG A 220 -13.81 20.14 -10.79
C ARG A 220 -15.29 19.86 -11.04
N GLU A 221 -15.89 20.56 -12.00
CA GLU A 221 -17.31 20.38 -12.34
C GLU A 221 -17.64 18.91 -12.67
N VAL A 222 -16.70 18.18 -13.29
CA VAL A 222 -16.85 16.75 -13.58
C VAL A 222 -17.00 15.94 -12.29
N PHE A 223 -16.14 16.14 -11.29
CA PHE A 223 -16.20 15.43 -10.01
C PHE A 223 -17.48 15.75 -9.22
N GLU A 224 -17.98 16.98 -9.34
CA GLU A 224 -19.14 17.48 -8.61
C GLU A 224 -20.47 17.06 -9.23
N LYS A 225 -20.58 17.13 -10.57
CA LYS A 225 -21.85 17.02 -11.28
C LYS A 225 -21.99 15.78 -12.12
N HIS A 226 -20.91 15.18 -12.61
CA HIS A 226 -21.02 14.05 -13.53
C HIS A 226 -21.48 12.79 -12.78
N PRO A 227 -22.65 12.20 -13.14
CA PRO A 227 -23.22 11.08 -12.40
C PRO A 227 -22.37 9.80 -12.51
N GLY A 228 -21.67 9.62 -13.64
CA GLY A 228 -20.77 8.48 -13.87
C GLY A 228 -19.42 8.55 -13.13
N MET A 229 -19.08 9.68 -12.51
CA MET A 229 -17.84 9.78 -11.71
C MET A 229 -17.96 8.92 -10.45
N THR A 230 -16.96 8.09 -10.18
CA THR A 230 -16.89 7.27 -8.96
C THR A 230 -16.21 8.05 -7.84
N LEU A 231 -15.08 8.67 -8.15
CA LEU A 231 -14.37 9.53 -7.19
C LEU A 231 -15.06 10.89 -7.08
N ARG A 232 -15.10 11.42 -5.86
CA ARG A 232 -15.63 12.75 -5.56
C ARG A 232 -14.53 13.68 -5.08
N MET A 233 -14.84 14.98 -5.03
CA MET A 233 -13.92 15.99 -4.50
C MET A 233 -13.44 15.65 -3.07
N SER A 234 -14.28 15.00 -2.25
CA SER A 234 -13.92 14.53 -0.90
C SER A 234 -12.88 13.42 -0.88
N ASP A 235 -12.56 12.80 -2.02
CA ASP A 235 -11.55 11.74 -2.12
C ASP A 235 -10.19 12.25 -2.56
N ILE A 236 -10.13 13.47 -3.13
CA ILE A 236 -8.90 14.08 -3.65
C ILE A 236 -8.30 15.02 -2.60
N SER A 237 -7.08 14.74 -2.17
CA SER A 237 -6.39 15.50 -1.12
C SER A 237 -5.83 16.83 -1.63
N VAL A 238 -5.29 16.84 -2.84
CA VAL A 238 -4.76 18.05 -3.50
C VAL A 238 -5.21 18.02 -4.96
N PHE A 239 -5.82 19.10 -5.43
CA PHE A 239 -6.35 19.18 -6.78
C PHE A 239 -5.68 20.33 -7.53
N VAL A 240 -4.81 20.01 -8.49
CA VAL A 240 -4.09 21.00 -9.30
C VAL A 240 -4.47 20.83 -10.76
N ALA A 241 -5.21 21.79 -11.28
CA ALA A 241 -5.60 21.89 -12.68
C ALA A 241 -5.32 23.30 -13.20
N ASN A 242 -4.25 23.45 -13.96
CA ASN A 242 -3.82 24.73 -14.54
C ASN A 242 -2.92 24.48 -15.76
N TRP A 243 -2.40 25.54 -16.37
CA TRP A 243 -1.54 25.44 -17.58
C TRP A 243 -0.04 25.45 -17.28
N GLU A 244 0.37 25.36 -16.02
CA GLU A 244 1.77 25.23 -15.63
C GLU A 244 2.32 23.84 -15.98
N THR A 245 3.64 23.66 -15.88
CA THR A 245 4.24 22.35 -16.15
C THR A 245 3.81 21.31 -15.10
N LYS A 246 3.60 20.06 -15.52
CA LYS A 246 3.28 18.97 -14.57
C LYS A 246 4.40 18.74 -13.55
N VAL A 247 5.64 19.04 -13.92
CA VAL A 247 6.79 18.99 -13.02
C VAL A 247 6.62 19.96 -11.85
N ASP A 248 6.28 21.21 -12.12
CA ASP A 248 6.13 22.23 -11.08
C ASP A 248 4.88 21.97 -10.23
N ASN A 249 3.79 21.52 -10.87
CA ASN A 249 2.58 21.10 -10.16
C ASN A 249 2.84 19.89 -9.24
N ILE A 250 3.60 18.88 -9.67
CA ILE A 250 3.99 17.73 -8.83
C ILE A 250 4.88 18.18 -7.66
N ARG A 251 5.80 19.13 -7.87
CA ARG A 251 6.60 19.71 -6.78
C ARG A 251 5.73 20.45 -5.77
N HIS A 252 4.71 21.16 -6.23
CA HIS A 252 3.72 21.81 -5.38
C HIS A 252 2.88 20.79 -4.60
N ILE A 253 2.34 19.77 -5.26
CA ILE A 253 1.61 18.67 -4.59
C ILE A 253 2.48 18.04 -3.50
N ARG A 254 3.76 17.80 -3.81
CA ARG A 254 4.72 17.27 -2.83
C ARG A 254 4.95 18.20 -1.65
N SER A 255 5.00 19.52 -1.84
CA SER A 255 5.14 20.45 -0.71
C SER A 255 3.91 20.43 0.20
N VAL A 256 2.71 20.40 -0.39
CA VAL A 256 1.44 20.34 0.36
C VAL A 256 1.32 19.04 1.15
N LEU A 257 1.60 17.90 0.50
CA LEU A 257 1.51 16.59 1.13
C LEU A 257 2.64 16.30 2.12
N ASN A 258 3.76 17.02 2.00
CA ASN A 258 4.97 16.84 2.80
C ASN A 258 5.48 15.38 2.83
N ILE A 259 5.50 14.72 1.67
CA ILE A 259 6.06 13.36 1.50
C ILE A 259 7.22 13.36 0.48
N GLY A 260 8.02 12.29 0.44
CA GLY A 260 9.09 12.13 -0.54
C GLY A 260 8.54 11.73 -1.92
N PHE A 261 9.25 12.11 -2.99
CA PHE A 261 8.89 11.70 -4.36
C PHE A 261 8.98 10.18 -4.57
N ASP A 262 9.92 9.53 -3.89
CA ASP A 262 10.08 8.08 -3.78
C ASP A 262 8.88 7.35 -3.16
N SER A 263 7.96 8.10 -2.55
CA SER A 263 6.67 7.59 -2.03
C SER A 263 5.48 7.97 -2.93
N MET A 264 5.70 8.43 -4.15
CA MET A 264 4.66 8.88 -5.08
C MET A 264 4.66 8.09 -6.39
N VAL A 265 3.47 7.84 -6.92
CA VAL A 265 3.25 7.33 -8.28
C VAL A 265 2.53 8.39 -9.10
N PHE A 266 3.01 8.65 -10.32
CA PHE A 266 2.36 9.55 -11.28
C PHE A 266 1.77 8.76 -12.45
N LEU A 267 0.48 8.93 -12.70
CA LEU A 267 -0.28 8.27 -13.76
C LEU A 267 -0.76 9.29 -14.79
N ASP A 268 -0.42 9.05 -16.06
CA ASP A 268 -0.67 9.94 -17.19
C ASP A 268 -0.65 9.12 -18.49
N ASP A 269 -1.66 9.28 -19.34
CA ASP A 269 -1.75 8.60 -20.64
C ASP A 269 -0.75 9.14 -21.66
N ASN A 270 -0.28 10.38 -21.50
CA ASN A 270 0.59 11.04 -22.44
C ASN A 270 2.07 10.66 -22.21
N PRO A 271 2.73 9.94 -23.15
CA PRO A 271 4.13 9.55 -23.01
C PRO A 271 5.10 10.73 -22.91
N PHE A 272 4.76 11.89 -23.47
CA PHE A 272 5.58 13.09 -23.38
C PHE A 272 5.61 13.65 -21.96
N GLU A 273 4.45 13.79 -21.32
CA GLU A 273 4.35 14.24 -19.92
C GLU A 273 5.01 13.23 -18.98
N ARG A 274 4.79 11.93 -19.19
CA ARG A 274 5.50 10.86 -18.44
C ARG A 274 7.00 11.02 -18.50
N ASN A 275 7.56 11.22 -19.69
CA ASN A 275 9.01 11.36 -19.88
C ASN A 275 9.57 12.64 -19.25
N ILE A 276 8.86 13.77 -19.38
CA ILE A 276 9.26 15.02 -18.76
C ILE A 276 9.31 14.88 -17.23
N VAL A 277 8.27 14.31 -16.62
CA VAL A 277 8.21 14.10 -15.17
C VAL A 277 9.33 13.15 -14.73
N ARG A 278 9.52 12.03 -15.43
CA ARG A 278 10.57 11.05 -15.13
C ARG A 278 11.98 11.64 -15.15
N GLN A 279 12.25 12.58 -16.07
CA GLN A 279 13.56 13.24 -16.17
C GLN A 279 13.77 14.34 -15.12
N ASN A 280 12.70 15.03 -14.70
CA ASN A 280 12.80 16.25 -13.90
C ASN A 280 12.39 16.08 -12.42
N VAL A 281 11.82 14.93 -12.06
CA VAL A 281 11.39 14.59 -10.69
C VAL A 281 12.02 13.25 -10.27
N PRO A 282 13.32 13.21 -9.92
CA PRO A 282 13.96 11.97 -9.50
C PRO A 282 13.27 11.34 -8.30
N GLY A 283 13.05 10.02 -8.37
CA GLY A 283 12.42 9.23 -7.30
C GLY A 283 10.93 8.96 -7.52
N ILE A 284 10.20 9.78 -8.29
CA ILE A 284 8.80 9.49 -8.57
C ILE A 284 8.65 8.27 -9.48
N LEU A 285 7.73 7.37 -9.14
CA LEU A 285 7.38 6.24 -9.99
C LEU A 285 6.46 6.73 -11.10
N VAL A 286 6.85 6.50 -12.36
CA VAL A 286 6.04 6.84 -13.54
C VAL A 286 5.81 5.58 -14.37
N PRO A 287 4.73 4.82 -14.09
CA PRO A 287 4.34 3.65 -14.86
C PRO A 287 4.15 3.98 -16.34
N GLU A 288 4.55 3.06 -17.21
CA GLU A 288 4.37 3.18 -18.65
C GLU A 288 2.99 2.63 -19.00
N LEU A 289 1.95 3.47 -18.79
CA LEU A 289 0.58 3.07 -19.10
C LEU A 289 0.49 2.63 -20.58
N PRO A 290 -0.21 1.51 -20.87
CA PRO A 290 -0.48 1.08 -22.23
C PRO A 290 -1.18 2.16 -23.06
N ASP A 291 -1.26 1.99 -24.38
CA ASP A 291 -2.00 2.94 -25.22
C ASP A 291 -3.52 2.76 -25.08
N ASP A 292 -4.01 1.53 -24.87
CA ASP A 292 -5.43 1.24 -24.67
C ASP A 292 -5.82 1.35 -23.18
N PRO A 293 -6.74 2.26 -22.80
CA PRO A 293 -7.27 2.36 -21.44
C PRO A 293 -7.81 1.05 -20.87
N ALA A 294 -8.32 0.15 -21.71
CA ALA A 294 -8.81 -1.16 -21.28
C ALA A 294 -7.74 -2.02 -20.60
N GLU A 295 -6.45 -1.77 -20.90
CA GLU A 295 -5.32 -2.52 -20.36
C GLU A 295 -4.72 -1.89 -19.09
N TYR A 296 -5.09 -0.65 -18.74
CA TYR A 296 -4.46 0.11 -17.65
C TYR A 296 -4.47 -0.64 -16.33
N LEU A 297 -5.63 -1.16 -15.93
CA LEU A 297 -5.77 -1.87 -14.66
C LEU A 297 -4.99 -3.16 -14.62
N PHE A 298 -4.96 -3.91 -15.73
CA PHE A 298 -4.20 -5.15 -15.80
C PHE A 298 -2.70 -4.86 -15.62
N TYR A 299 -2.21 -3.87 -16.37
CA TYR A 299 -0.84 -3.39 -16.26
C TYR A 299 -0.50 -2.91 -14.84
N LEU A 300 -1.28 -1.98 -14.28
CA LEU A 300 -1.01 -1.40 -12.95
C LEU A 300 -1.03 -2.45 -11.83
N ARG A 301 -1.93 -3.43 -11.90
CA ARG A 301 -1.98 -4.55 -10.93
C ARG A 301 -0.78 -5.47 -11.04
N SER A 302 -0.21 -5.63 -12.23
CA SER A 302 1.00 -6.44 -12.43
C SER A 302 2.24 -5.83 -11.76
N LEU A 303 2.31 -4.50 -11.65
CA LEU A 303 3.44 -3.78 -11.06
C LEU A 303 3.51 -3.89 -9.53
N ASN A 304 2.38 -4.18 -8.87
CA ASN A 304 2.28 -4.28 -7.41
C ASN A 304 2.87 -3.05 -6.66
N LEU A 305 2.52 -1.85 -7.13
CA LEU A 305 3.10 -0.57 -6.69
C LEU A 305 2.83 -0.21 -5.21
N PHE A 306 1.76 -0.77 -4.63
CA PHE A 306 1.27 -0.41 -3.30
C PHE A 306 1.38 -1.61 -2.34
N GLU A 307 2.51 -2.31 -2.36
CA GLU A 307 2.81 -3.31 -1.34
C GLU A 307 2.83 -2.65 0.06
N VAL A 308 2.32 -3.33 1.09
CA VAL A 308 2.23 -2.75 2.43
C VAL A 308 2.48 -3.80 3.51
N ALA A 309 3.28 -3.46 4.51
CA ALA A 309 3.59 -4.36 5.62
C ALA A 309 2.52 -4.35 6.73
N SER A 310 1.78 -3.25 6.88
CA SER A 310 0.72 -3.10 7.88
C SER A 310 -0.28 -2.02 7.49
N ILE A 311 -1.57 -2.26 7.68
CA ILE A 311 -2.63 -1.24 7.52
C ILE A 311 -3.01 -0.74 8.90
N SER A 312 -2.92 0.58 9.13
CA SER A 312 -3.35 1.20 10.39
C SER A 312 -4.76 1.80 10.23
N SER A 313 -5.61 1.67 11.25
CA SER A 313 -6.98 2.18 11.24
C SER A 313 -7.12 3.72 11.22
N GLU A 314 -6.03 4.48 11.35
CA GLU A 314 -6.03 5.96 11.31
C GLU A 314 -6.19 6.57 9.91
N ASP A 315 -6.26 5.74 8.86
CA ASP A 315 -6.16 6.20 7.47
C ASP A 315 -7.40 6.96 6.95
N GLY A 316 -8.54 6.91 7.65
CA GLY A 316 -9.80 7.52 7.20
C GLY A 316 -9.85 9.06 7.20
N ASN A 317 -9.05 9.75 8.02
CA ASN A 317 -9.13 11.21 8.21
C ASN A 317 -8.03 12.02 7.49
N ARG A 318 -7.05 11.36 6.84
CA ARG A 318 -5.90 12.05 6.22
C ARG A 318 -6.27 12.93 5.04
N THR A 319 -7.21 12.50 4.20
CA THR A 319 -7.64 13.30 3.03
C THR A 319 -8.10 14.68 3.45
N ARG A 320 -8.90 14.77 4.53
CA ARG A 320 -9.39 16.05 5.06
C ARG A 320 -8.25 16.94 5.56
N GLN A 321 -7.33 16.38 6.34
CA GLN A 321 -6.18 17.12 6.86
C GLN A 321 -5.32 17.73 5.73
N TYR A 322 -5.12 17.00 4.63
CA TYR A 322 -4.38 17.53 3.48
C TYR A 322 -5.16 18.59 2.70
N GLN A 323 -6.48 18.49 2.60
CA GLN A 323 -7.31 19.53 1.99
C GLN A 323 -7.27 20.83 2.80
N GLU A 324 -7.30 20.72 4.13
CA GLU A 324 -7.15 21.86 5.05
C GLU A 324 -5.76 22.49 4.91
N GLU A 325 -4.70 21.67 4.82
CA GLU A 325 -3.33 22.15 4.60
C GLU A 325 -3.15 22.83 3.24
N ALA A 326 -3.75 22.29 2.18
CA ALA A 326 -3.75 22.92 0.85
C ALA A 326 -4.40 24.32 0.91
N SER A 327 -5.54 24.41 1.60
CA SER A 327 -6.26 25.68 1.80
C SER A 327 -5.42 26.68 2.59
N ARG A 328 -4.67 26.22 3.60
CA ARG A 328 -3.72 27.06 4.36
C ARG A 328 -2.60 27.61 3.48
N MET A 329 -1.98 26.77 2.64
CA MET A 329 -0.90 27.21 1.76
C MET A 329 -1.39 28.21 0.69
N GLU A 330 -2.60 28.04 0.16
CA GLU A 330 -3.19 29.04 -0.74
C GLU A 330 -3.42 30.38 -0.03
N LEU A 331 -3.92 30.33 1.20
CA LEU A 331 -4.09 31.54 2.00
C LEU A 331 -2.74 32.21 2.28
N GLN A 332 -1.71 31.45 2.63
CA GLN A 332 -0.35 31.98 2.87
C GLN A 332 0.17 32.78 1.67
N LYS A 333 -0.12 32.34 0.43
CA LYS A 333 0.26 33.09 -0.79
C LYS A 333 -0.45 34.44 -0.93
N SER A 334 -1.61 34.63 -0.30
CA SER A 334 -2.35 35.90 -0.34
C SER A 334 -1.91 36.91 0.73
N PHE A 335 -1.11 36.48 1.73
CA PHE A 335 -0.52 37.35 2.73
C PHE A 335 0.93 37.69 2.38
N THR A 336 1.32 38.96 2.55
CA THR A 336 2.70 39.41 2.28
C THR A 336 3.61 39.24 3.51
N ASN A 337 3.03 39.04 4.70
CA ASN A 337 3.73 38.94 5.98
C ASN A 337 3.28 37.70 6.76
N GLU A 338 4.26 36.90 7.22
CA GLU A 338 4.05 35.68 8.01
C GLU A 338 3.33 35.94 9.33
N SER A 339 3.57 37.09 9.97
CA SER A 339 2.90 37.45 11.23
C SER A 339 1.40 37.70 11.07
N GLU A 340 0.99 38.27 9.93
CA GLU A 340 -0.42 38.50 9.62
C GLU A 340 -1.15 37.20 9.28
N PHE A 341 -0.48 36.29 8.56
CA PHE A 341 -0.98 34.96 8.29
C PHE A 341 -1.21 34.15 9.58
N LEU A 342 -0.21 34.07 10.47
CA LEU A 342 -0.32 33.33 11.73
C LEU A 342 -1.41 33.89 12.65
N ALA A 343 -1.60 35.22 12.67
CA ALA A 343 -2.70 35.84 13.41
C ALA A 343 -4.07 35.49 12.81
N GLY A 344 -4.18 35.42 11.48
CA GLY A 344 -5.40 35.07 10.75
C GLY A 344 -5.88 33.64 11.01
N LEU A 345 -4.98 32.70 11.33
CA LEU A 345 -5.33 31.30 11.60
C LEU A 345 -6.13 31.08 12.89
N ASN A 346 -6.12 32.03 13.84
CA ASN A 346 -6.77 31.90 15.17
C ASN A 346 -6.48 30.54 15.85
N MET A 347 -5.21 30.15 15.89
CA MET A 347 -4.78 28.86 16.44
C MET A 347 -5.16 28.70 17.92
N ARG A 348 -5.65 27.51 18.29
CA ARG A 348 -6.00 27.11 19.66
C ARG A 348 -5.22 25.86 20.05
N ALA A 349 -4.46 25.95 21.14
CA ALA A 349 -3.74 24.82 21.71
C ALA A 349 -4.48 24.25 22.92
N VAL A 350 -4.59 22.92 22.99
CA VAL A 350 -5.12 22.19 24.14
C VAL A 350 -3.99 21.35 24.72
N ILE A 351 -3.73 21.53 26.03
CA ILE A 351 -2.69 20.81 26.75
C ILE A 351 -3.38 19.82 27.70
N GLY A 352 -2.96 18.56 27.66
CA GLY A 352 -3.48 17.49 28.50
C GLY A 352 -2.39 16.51 28.94
N PRO A 353 -2.68 15.58 29.88
CA PRO A 353 -1.77 14.50 30.22
C PRO A 353 -1.73 13.43 29.11
N VAL A 354 -0.69 12.61 29.08
CA VAL A 354 -0.73 11.36 28.30
C VAL A 354 -1.69 10.40 29.01
N ASP A 355 -2.62 9.84 28.23
CA ASP A 355 -3.63 8.89 28.68
C ASP A 355 -3.65 7.64 27.78
N SER A 356 -4.53 6.69 28.10
CA SER A 356 -4.65 5.44 27.34
C SER A 356 -5.04 5.65 25.88
N PHE A 357 -5.67 6.78 25.54
CA PHE A 357 -6.12 7.11 24.19
C PHE A 357 -5.02 7.79 23.36
N THR A 358 -4.22 8.65 23.99
CA THR A 358 -3.13 9.40 23.35
C THR A 358 -1.81 8.63 23.32
N CYS A 359 -1.63 7.62 24.16
CA CYS A 359 -0.42 6.79 24.25
C CYS A 359 0.07 6.24 22.90
N PRO A 360 -0.77 5.60 22.05
CA PRO A 360 -0.32 5.11 20.74
C PRO A 360 0.21 6.22 19.85
N ARG A 361 -0.41 7.41 19.92
CA ARG A 361 -0.05 8.57 19.12
C ARG A 361 1.26 9.21 19.58
N VAL A 362 1.51 9.24 20.89
CA VAL A 362 2.79 9.68 21.47
C VAL A 362 3.92 8.76 21.03
N ALA A 363 3.73 7.44 21.12
CA ALA A 363 4.71 6.46 20.63
C ALA A 363 5.01 6.68 19.15
N GLN A 364 3.99 6.82 18.31
CA GLN A 364 4.14 7.08 16.88
C GLN A 364 4.87 8.39 16.57
N LEU A 365 4.59 9.47 17.31
CA LEU A 365 5.31 10.75 17.18
C LEU A 365 6.80 10.59 17.46
N THR A 366 7.15 9.85 18.52
CA THR A 366 8.56 9.63 18.87
C THR A 366 9.31 8.82 17.81
N GLN A 367 8.60 7.94 17.08
CA GLN A 367 9.15 7.11 16.01
C GLN A 367 9.27 7.84 14.66
N ARG A 368 8.33 8.76 14.36
CA ARG A 368 8.23 9.43 13.05
C ARG A 368 8.87 10.81 13.01
N SER A 369 8.99 11.49 14.15
CA SER A 369 9.51 12.87 14.19
C SER A 369 11.04 12.90 14.30
N ASN A 370 11.68 13.43 13.27
CA ASN A 370 13.11 13.76 13.26
C ASN A 370 13.38 15.26 13.54
N GLN A 371 12.34 16.11 13.52
CA GLN A 371 12.44 17.53 13.86
C GLN A 371 11.96 17.74 15.30
N PHE A 372 12.75 18.45 16.12
CA PHE A 372 12.44 18.76 17.52
C PHE A 372 12.30 17.56 18.50
N ASN A 373 12.78 16.36 18.14
CA ASN A 373 13.00 15.30 19.14
C ASN A 373 14.33 15.52 19.87
N LEU A 374 14.29 16.26 20.99
CA LEU A 374 15.47 16.70 21.75
C LEU A 374 16.38 15.56 22.24
N ARG A 375 15.84 14.35 22.41
CA ARG A 375 16.58 13.17 22.87
C ARG A 375 16.78 12.11 21.79
N THR A 376 16.05 12.20 20.68
CA THR A 376 16.00 11.20 19.58
C THR A 376 15.64 9.78 20.07
N ILE A 377 15.01 9.66 21.24
CA ILE A 377 14.56 8.37 21.77
C ILE A 377 13.21 8.03 21.13
N ARG A 378 13.11 6.79 20.67
CA ARG A 378 11.92 6.23 20.01
C ARG A 378 11.28 5.24 20.96
N TYR A 379 10.07 5.57 21.41
CA TYR A 379 9.34 4.76 22.35
C TYR A 379 8.33 3.88 21.62
N THR A 380 8.20 2.65 22.10
CA THR A 380 7.09 1.75 21.79
C THR A 380 5.86 2.11 22.62
N ASP A 381 4.69 1.62 22.21
CA ASP A 381 3.44 1.83 22.97
C ASP A 381 3.58 1.31 24.42
N ASP A 382 4.18 0.14 24.60
CA ASP A 382 4.42 -0.45 25.93
C ASP A 382 5.35 0.40 26.80
N GLU A 383 6.37 1.03 26.22
CA GLU A 383 7.27 1.92 26.96
C GLU A 383 6.57 3.21 27.39
N ILE A 384 5.76 3.82 26.53
CA ILE A 384 4.95 4.99 26.91
C ILE A 384 3.95 4.63 28.01
N ARG A 385 3.30 3.45 27.94
CA ARG A 385 2.41 2.98 29.02
C ARG A 385 3.13 2.86 30.36
N ARG A 386 4.37 2.38 30.37
CA ARG A 386 5.19 2.28 31.59
C ARG A 386 5.58 3.66 32.13
N ILE A 387 5.94 4.59 31.25
CA ILE A 387 6.26 5.97 31.62
C ILE A 387 5.04 6.66 32.23
N MET A 388 3.85 6.48 31.65
CA MET A 388 2.60 7.10 32.07
C MET A 388 2.20 6.73 33.52
N VAL A 389 2.58 5.54 34.00
CA VAL A 389 2.27 5.08 35.36
C VAL A 389 3.44 5.24 36.34
N ASN A 390 4.59 5.71 35.87
CA ASN A 390 5.77 5.88 36.70
C ASN A 390 5.75 7.29 37.35
N PRO A 391 5.74 7.39 38.69
CA PRO A 391 5.71 8.67 39.39
C PRO A 391 6.94 9.55 39.14
N ASP A 392 8.06 8.96 38.69
CA ASP A 392 9.29 9.69 38.37
C ASP A 392 9.17 10.46 37.04
N PHE A 393 8.07 10.33 36.32
CA PHE A 393 7.86 11.01 35.04
C PHE A 393 6.63 11.93 35.06
N TYR A 394 6.80 13.11 34.46
CA TYR A 394 5.72 14.04 34.17
C TYR A 394 5.52 14.16 32.67
N THR A 395 4.30 13.86 32.21
CA THR A 395 4.00 13.79 30.77
C THR A 395 2.90 14.76 30.35
N LEU A 396 3.08 15.43 29.23
CA LEU A 396 2.08 16.30 28.59
C LEU A 396 1.93 15.98 27.12
N THR A 397 0.74 16.19 26.61
CA THR A 397 0.40 16.20 25.18
C THR A 397 -0.11 17.57 24.81
N ILE A 398 0.25 18.05 23.63
CA ILE A 398 -0.24 19.31 23.08
C ILE A 398 -0.92 19.00 21.75
N SER A 399 -2.20 19.35 21.67
CA SER A 399 -2.97 19.32 20.43
C SER A 399 -3.24 20.73 19.94
N LEU A 400 -3.29 20.93 18.62
CA LEU A 400 -3.43 22.25 17.99
C LEU A 400 -4.55 22.23 16.95
N SER A 401 -5.39 23.26 16.92
CA SER A 401 -6.39 23.47 15.86
C SER A 401 -6.42 24.93 15.39
N ASP A 402 -6.98 25.19 14.22
CA ASP A 402 -7.17 26.52 13.64
C ASP A 402 -8.56 26.66 12.97
N ILE A 403 -8.78 27.74 12.21
CA ILE A 403 -10.04 27.98 11.50
C ILE A 403 -10.37 26.98 10.39
N TYR A 404 -9.37 26.25 9.88
CA TYR A 404 -9.54 25.27 8.79
C TYR A 404 -9.68 23.85 9.33
N GLY A 405 -8.98 23.51 10.41
CA GLY A 405 -9.16 22.21 11.06
C GLY A 405 -8.16 21.90 12.18
N ASP A 406 -8.07 20.62 12.51
CA ASP A 406 -7.32 20.11 13.66
C ASP A 406 -6.00 19.48 13.19
N TYR A 407 -4.87 19.98 13.70
CA TYR A 407 -3.54 19.39 13.48
C TYR A 407 -3.36 18.10 14.29
N GLY A 408 -4.27 17.82 15.23
CA GLY A 408 -4.21 16.72 16.16
C GLY A 408 -3.13 16.95 17.22
N LEU A 409 -2.65 15.83 17.79
CA LEU A 409 -1.57 15.84 18.77
C LEU A 409 -0.24 16.14 18.04
N ILE A 410 0.28 17.34 18.25
CA ILE A 410 1.48 17.86 17.57
C ILE A 410 2.76 17.70 18.40
N SER A 411 2.64 17.57 19.72
CA SER A 411 3.79 17.50 20.62
C SER A 411 3.50 16.65 21.85
N ALA A 412 4.55 15.99 22.34
CA ALA A 412 4.54 15.28 23.61
C ALA A 412 5.78 15.70 24.40
N VAL A 413 5.60 15.95 25.69
CA VAL A 413 6.67 16.28 26.63
C VAL A 413 6.75 15.16 27.65
N ILE A 414 7.95 14.58 27.83
CA ILE A 414 8.24 13.58 28.85
C ILE A 414 9.40 14.14 29.68
N LEU A 415 9.11 14.55 30.91
CA LEU A 415 10.08 15.06 31.87
C LEU A 415 10.31 14.00 32.93
N GLU A 416 11.57 13.78 33.29
CA GLU A 416 11.94 13.03 34.49
C GLU A 416 11.91 14.03 35.66
N GLN A 417 11.14 13.71 36.70
CA GLN A 417 11.12 14.48 37.94
C GLN A 417 12.43 14.19 38.69
N MET A 418 13.16 15.25 39.04
CA MET A 418 14.39 15.17 39.84
C MET A 418 14.11 14.95 41.32
#